data_AF-A0A242MSR0-F1
#
_entry.id   AF-A0A242MSR0-F1
#
_cell.length_a   1.000
_cell.length_b   1.000
_cell.length_c   1.000
_cell.angle_alpha   90.00
_cell.angle_beta   90.00
_cell.angle_gamma   90.00
#
_symmetry.space_group_name_H-M   'P 1'
#
loop_
_entity.id
_entity.type
_entity.pdbx_description
1 polymer ?
#
loop_
_entity_poly.entity_id
_entity_poly.type
_entity_poly.pdbx_seq_one_letter_code
_entity_poly.pdbx_strand_id
1 'polypeptide(L)'
;MFSFRTLLLLCMFVVASNAQAADPSVIARGEYLARAGDCIACHTVPAGKLFGGGRPMETPFGTLYTPNISSDKESGIGKWSSAEFYNMMHTGKSRTGELLYPAMPFASYTKVTRTDSDAIYAYLLSTPPIAQPNRAHELRFPFNQRSLLYGWRALYFRAGEYQPDSTQSVEWNRGAYLVEGLGHCTMCHTAINALGGNSASKRFEGGLIPIQNWYAPSLTSNKEAGLGDWTIEDISDLLQAGVSNRGAVYGPMAEVVYDSFQYLSDEDIRSVAVYLKTLPSRAGEKITPPTPALAEEKNTMSPLGKKIYDAQCAVCHATQGEGKLPHFPPLAANQSIQMTSSVNPIRMVLNGGYAPGTKKNPMPYGMPPFAQSLSDVEVAAVVTYIRTAWGNHGTPVSAKDVNVLRSAPLY
;
A
#
# COMPACT_ATOMS: atom_id res chain seq x y z
N MET A 1 -65.71 -29.38 -55.55
CA MET A 1 -64.27 -29.62 -55.32
C MET A 1 -63.55 -28.30 -55.39
N PHE A 2 -63.23 -27.66 -54.27
CA PHE A 2 -62.05 -26.80 -54.13
C PHE A 2 -61.67 -26.77 -52.65
N SER A 3 -60.37 -26.93 -52.42
CA SER A 3 -59.77 -27.54 -51.23
C SER A 3 -59.22 -26.50 -50.26
N PHE A 4 -59.19 -26.91 -49.00
CA PHE A 4 -58.47 -26.39 -47.83
C PHE A 4 -57.21 -25.56 -48.12
N ARG A 5 -56.99 -24.50 -47.33
CA ARG A 5 -55.76 -24.33 -46.50
C ARG A 5 -55.88 -23.16 -45.51
N THR A 6 -56.10 -23.52 -44.25
CA THR A 6 -55.93 -22.67 -43.07
C THR A 6 -54.44 -22.44 -42.83
N LEU A 7 -53.99 -21.18 -42.87
CA LEU A 7 -52.62 -20.80 -42.55
C LEU A 7 -52.56 -20.39 -41.07
N LEU A 8 -52.06 -21.28 -40.21
CA LEU A 8 -51.69 -20.93 -38.83
C LEU A 8 -50.38 -20.13 -38.87
N LEU A 9 -50.43 -18.83 -38.55
CA LEU A 9 -49.23 -18.07 -38.20
C LEU A 9 -48.84 -18.41 -36.76
N LEU A 10 -47.75 -19.17 -36.59
CA LEU A 10 -47.04 -19.26 -35.31
C LEU A 10 -46.20 -17.98 -35.14
N CYS A 11 -46.62 -17.07 -34.27
CA CYS A 11 -45.75 -16.01 -33.77
C CYS A 11 -44.70 -16.61 -32.83
N MET A 12 -43.48 -16.79 -33.34
CA MET A 12 -42.30 -17.00 -32.49
C MET A 12 -42.01 -15.69 -31.73
N PHE A 13 -42.34 -15.66 -30.43
CA PHE A 13 -41.81 -14.65 -29.52
C PHE A 13 -40.31 -14.91 -29.34
N VAL A 14 -39.49 -14.17 -30.08
CA VAL A 14 -38.06 -14.05 -29.77
C VAL A 14 -37.96 -13.20 -28.51
N VAL A 15 -37.80 -13.85 -27.37
CA VAL A 15 -37.38 -13.16 -26.13
C VAL A 15 -35.92 -12.77 -26.34
N ALA A 16 -35.70 -11.55 -26.80
CA ALA A 16 -34.39 -10.93 -26.74
C ALA A 16 -34.04 -10.74 -25.26
N SER A 17 -33.19 -11.64 -24.73
CA SER A 17 -32.51 -11.40 -23.46
C SER A 17 -31.56 -10.21 -23.67
N ASN A 18 -32.08 -9.00 -23.46
CA ASN A 18 -31.23 -7.85 -23.22
C ASN A 18 -30.39 -8.18 -21.99
N ALA A 19 -29.10 -8.41 -22.19
CA ALA A 19 -28.14 -8.34 -21.11
C ALA A 19 -28.24 -6.92 -20.56
N GLN A 20 -29.02 -6.75 -19.49
CA GLN A 20 -29.19 -5.46 -18.84
C GLN A 20 -27.79 -5.01 -18.41
N ALA A 21 -27.28 -3.95 -19.03
CA ALA A 21 -26.05 -3.31 -18.58
C ALA A 21 -26.17 -3.03 -17.08
N ALA A 22 -25.10 -3.28 -16.32
CA ALA A 22 -25.13 -3.07 -14.88
C ALA A 22 -25.57 -1.63 -14.56
N ASP A 23 -26.35 -1.48 -13.49
CA ASP A 23 -26.81 -0.19 -13.02
C ASP A 23 -25.61 0.78 -12.89
N PRO A 24 -25.64 1.99 -13.49
CA PRO A 24 -24.56 2.96 -13.39
C PRO A 24 -24.12 3.25 -11.95
N SER A 25 -25.03 3.20 -10.96
CA SER A 25 -24.71 3.38 -9.55
C SER A 25 -23.85 2.24 -8.99
N VAL A 26 -24.08 1.01 -9.45
CA VAL A 26 -23.28 -0.17 -9.08
C VAL A 26 -21.89 -0.08 -9.71
N ILE A 27 -21.79 0.36 -10.96
CA ILE A 27 -20.50 0.59 -11.63
C ILE A 27 -19.70 1.68 -10.90
N ALA A 28 -20.33 2.81 -10.56
CA ALA A 28 -19.67 3.89 -9.83
C ALA A 28 -19.18 3.44 -8.44
N ARG A 29 -19.99 2.63 -7.71
CA ARG A 29 -19.57 2.00 -6.46
C ARG A 29 -18.39 1.04 -6.69
N GLY A 30 -18.43 0.26 -7.76
CA GLY A 30 -17.36 -0.65 -8.14
C GLY A 30 -16.03 0.06 -8.43
N GLU A 31 -16.08 1.19 -9.15
CA GLU A 31 -14.91 2.04 -9.39
C GLU A 31 -14.32 2.55 -8.08
N TYR A 32 -15.18 3.08 -7.20
CA TYR A 32 -14.80 3.56 -5.88
C TYR A 32 -14.09 2.48 -5.05
N LEU A 33 -14.64 1.27 -5.03
CA LEU A 33 -14.07 0.16 -4.27
C LEU A 33 -12.81 -0.43 -4.94
N ALA A 34 -12.74 -0.45 -6.27
CA ALA A 34 -11.54 -0.86 -7.00
C ALA A 34 -10.37 0.11 -6.77
N ARG A 35 -10.67 1.41 -6.62
CA ARG A 35 -9.71 2.43 -6.15
C ARG A 35 -9.28 2.11 -4.73
N ALA A 36 -10.22 1.98 -3.78
CA ALA A 36 -9.92 1.67 -2.38
C ALA A 36 -9.09 0.38 -2.20
N GLY A 37 -9.35 -0.62 -3.04
CA GLY A 37 -8.62 -1.89 -3.10
C GLY A 37 -7.35 -1.87 -3.95
N ASP A 38 -6.85 -0.70 -4.32
CA ASP A 38 -5.59 -0.49 -5.03
C ASP A 38 -5.42 -1.36 -6.31
N CYS A 39 -6.55 -1.71 -6.95
CA CYS A 39 -6.56 -2.63 -8.08
C CYS A 39 -5.76 -2.05 -9.26
N ILE A 40 -5.78 -0.72 -9.41
CA ILE A 40 -5.10 0.01 -10.47
C ILE A 40 -3.58 -0.06 -10.28
N ALA A 41 -3.07 0.22 -9.08
CA ALA A 41 -1.64 0.23 -8.79
C ALA A 41 -0.97 -1.12 -9.07
N CYS A 42 -1.70 -2.22 -8.88
CA CYS A 42 -1.17 -3.56 -9.17
C CYS A 42 -1.41 -3.98 -10.63
N HIS A 43 -2.61 -3.79 -11.16
CA HIS A 43 -3.00 -4.35 -12.46
C HIS A 43 -2.83 -3.39 -13.65
N THR A 44 -2.17 -2.26 -13.45
CA THR A 44 -1.82 -1.31 -14.51
C THR A 44 -0.34 -1.01 -14.44
N VAL A 45 0.38 -1.19 -15.54
CA VAL A 45 1.78 -0.76 -15.63
C VAL A 45 1.86 0.74 -15.90
N PRO A 46 2.90 1.46 -15.44
CA PRO A 46 3.11 2.86 -15.79
C PRO A 46 3.05 3.08 -17.31
N ALA A 47 2.30 4.10 -17.75
CA ALA A 47 2.00 4.39 -19.16
C ALA A 47 1.31 3.24 -19.95
N GLY A 48 0.82 2.20 -19.26
CA GLY A 48 0.07 1.10 -19.84
C GLY A 48 -1.43 1.37 -19.94
N LYS A 49 -2.14 0.37 -20.47
CA LYS A 49 -3.61 0.39 -20.51
C LYS A 49 -4.17 -0.04 -19.15
N LEU A 50 -5.18 0.67 -18.67
CA LEU A 50 -5.88 0.39 -17.41
C LEU A 50 -6.26 -1.10 -17.34
N PHE A 51 -5.87 -1.76 -16.25
CA PHE A 51 -6.15 -3.18 -15.97
C PHE A 51 -5.54 -4.20 -16.94
N GLY A 52 -4.62 -3.79 -17.82
CA GLY A 52 -3.93 -4.67 -18.76
C GLY A 52 -2.94 -5.66 -18.13
N GLY A 53 -2.64 -5.52 -16.84
CA GLY A 53 -1.70 -6.37 -16.11
C GLY A 53 -0.26 -6.23 -16.57
N GLY A 54 0.58 -7.17 -16.13
CA GLY A 54 1.98 -7.29 -16.52
C GLY A 54 2.97 -6.57 -15.60
N ARG A 55 2.54 -5.96 -14.50
CA ARG A 55 3.44 -5.29 -13.56
C ARG A 55 4.36 -6.31 -12.88
N PRO A 56 5.69 -6.17 -12.99
CA PRO A 56 6.62 -7.01 -12.24
C PRO A 56 6.57 -6.62 -10.76
N MET A 57 6.44 -7.61 -9.90
CA MET A 57 6.57 -7.48 -8.46
C MET A 57 7.73 -8.36 -8.01
N GLU A 58 8.88 -7.74 -7.80
CA GLU A 58 10.07 -8.44 -7.34
C GLU A 58 9.93 -8.80 -5.86
N THR A 59 10.21 -10.06 -5.55
CA THR A 59 10.18 -10.59 -4.18
C THR A 59 11.49 -11.34 -3.91
N PRO A 60 11.82 -11.63 -2.64
CA PRO A 60 12.95 -12.50 -2.32
C PRO A 60 12.84 -13.91 -2.95
N PHE A 61 11.64 -14.30 -3.37
CA PHE A 61 11.33 -15.61 -3.93
C PHE A 61 11.35 -15.65 -5.47
N GLY A 62 11.61 -14.51 -6.12
CA GLY A 62 11.54 -14.32 -7.57
C GLY A 62 10.49 -13.26 -7.95
N THR A 63 10.17 -13.18 -9.24
CA THR A 63 9.31 -12.11 -9.77
C THR A 63 7.90 -12.63 -10.04
N LEU A 64 6.92 -11.99 -9.42
CA LEU A 64 5.51 -12.18 -9.73
C LEU A 64 5.09 -11.17 -10.80
N TYR A 65 4.08 -11.50 -11.59
CA TYR A 65 3.53 -10.62 -12.63
C TYR A 65 2.03 -10.52 -12.42
N THR A 66 1.49 -9.29 -12.36
CA THR A 66 0.06 -9.11 -12.17
C THR A 66 -0.72 -9.52 -13.42
N PRO A 67 -1.87 -10.21 -13.27
CA PRO A 67 -2.67 -10.58 -14.43
C PRO A 67 -3.44 -9.39 -14.99
N ASN A 68 -3.84 -9.48 -16.24
CA ASN A 68 -4.84 -8.65 -16.88
C ASN A 68 -6.22 -8.93 -16.25
N ILE A 69 -6.87 -7.88 -15.75
CA ILE A 69 -8.21 -7.96 -15.13
C ILE A 69 -9.25 -7.12 -15.89
N SER A 70 -8.94 -6.72 -17.12
CA SER A 70 -9.90 -6.04 -18.00
C SER A 70 -11.05 -6.96 -18.42
N SER A 71 -12.06 -6.40 -19.09
CA SER A 71 -13.21 -7.13 -19.64
C SER A 71 -12.88 -8.06 -20.82
N ASP A 72 -11.60 -8.18 -21.20
CA ASP A 72 -11.16 -9.08 -22.27
C ASP A 72 -11.52 -10.54 -21.95
N LYS A 73 -12.02 -11.27 -22.95
CA LYS A 73 -12.57 -12.62 -22.77
C LYS A 73 -11.50 -13.71 -22.78
N GLU A 74 -10.32 -13.46 -23.35
CA GLU A 74 -9.28 -14.48 -23.50
C GLU A 74 -8.18 -14.33 -22.44
N SER A 75 -7.76 -13.10 -22.19
CA SER A 75 -6.65 -12.73 -21.33
C SER A 75 -7.07 -12.02 -20.04
N GLY A 76 -8.26 -11.42 -20.02
CA GLY A 76 -8.85 -10.75 -18.86
C GLY A 76 -9.88 -11.61 -18.11
N ILE A 77 -10.82 -10.94 -17.42
CA ILE A 77 -11.89 -11.57 -16.64
C ILE A 77 -13.23 -11.67 -17.38
N GLY A 78 -13.29 -11.34 -18.68
CA GLY A 78 -14.54 -11.24 -19.44
C GLY A 78 -15.38 -12.52 -19.55
N LYS A 79 -14.80 -13.69 -19.27
CA LYS A 79 -15.49 -15.00 -19.21
C LYS A 79 -15.86 -15.45 -17.79
N TRP A 80 -15.49 -14.69 -16.77
CA TRP A 80 -15.77 -15.05 -15.39
C TRP A 80 -17.25 -14.80 -15.12
N SER A 81 -17.75 -15.37 -14.04
CA SER A 81 -19.01 -15.00 -13.39
C SER A 81 -18.71 -14.19 -12.13
N SER A 82 -19.70 -13.43 -11.66
CA SER A 82 -19.57 -12.70 -10.38
C SER A 82 -19.28 -13.64 -9.21
N ALA A 83 -19.85 -14.85 -9.22
CA ALA A 83 -19.59 -15.88 -8.23
C ALA A 83 -18.13 -16.39 -8.26
N GLU A 84 -17.55 -16.60 -9.44
CA GLU A 84 -16.14 -16.99 -9.58
C GLU A 84 -15.20 -15.86 -9.14
N PHE A 85 -15.52 -14.61 -9.48
CA PHE A 85 -14.76 -13.45 -9.02
C PHE A 85 -14.81 -13.31 -7.49
N TYR A 86 -16.00 -13.39 -6.90
CA TYR A 86 -16.19 -13.37 -5.45
C TYR A 86 -15.41 -14.49 -4.77
N ASN A 87 -15.49 -15.72 -5.28
CA ASN A 87 -14.75 -16.86 -4.73
C ASN A 87 -13.23 -16.65 -4.82
N MET A 88 -12.73 -16.03 -5.89
CA MET A 88 -11.32 -15.70 -6.03
C MET A 88 -10.88 -14.66 -4.99
N MET A 89 -11.64 -13.57 -4.84
CA MET A 89 -11.39 -12.55 -3.81
C MET A 89 -11.42 -13.15 -2.40
N HIS A 90 -12.37 -14.06 -2.14
CA HIS A 90 -12.60 -14.62 -0.81
C HIS A 90 -11.68 -15.74 -0.42
N THR A 91 -11.23 -16.52 -1.39
CA THR A 91 -10.51 -17.76 -1.12
C THR A 91 -9.13 -17.79 -1.75
N GLY A 92 -8.77 -16.85 -2.63
CA GLY A 92 -7.51 -16.87 -3.35
C GLY A 92 -7.39 -18.07 -4.30
N LYS A 93 -8.50 -18.51 -4.89
CA LYS A 93 -8.54 -19.57 -5.91
C LYS A 93 -8.91 -18.99 -7.26
N SER A 94 -8.16 -19.31 -8.30
CA SER A 94 -8.49 -18.92 -9.66
C SER A 94 -9.80 -19.59 -10.12
N ARG A 95 -10.31 -19.17 -11.29
CA ARG A 95 -11.46 -19.80 -11.96
C ARG A 95 -11.30 -21.30 -12.18
N THR A 96 -10.07 -21.78 -12.38
CA THR A 96 -9.75 -23.21 -12.57
C THR A 96 -9.43 -23.94 -11.27
N GLY A 97 -9.49 -23.27 -10.11
CA GLY A 97 -9.22 -23.83 -8.79
C GLY A 97 -7.76 -23.74 -8.34
N GLU A 98 -6.86 -23.19 -9.15
CA GLU A 98 -5.45 -22.99 -8.81
C GLU A 98 -5.31 -21.98 -7.65
N LEU A 99 -4.45 -22.27 -6.68
CA LEU A 99 -4.19 -21.38 -5.55
C LEU A 99 -3.37 -20.17 -6.00
N LEU A 100 -3.84 -18.96 -5.74
CA LEU A 100 -3.11 -17.72 -6.00
C LEU A 100 -1.95 -17.53 -5.01
N TYR A 101 -0.89 -16.88 -5.45
CA TYR A 101 0.19 -16.44 -4.57
C TYR A 101 -0.31 -15.29 -3.69
N PRO A 102 0.14 -15.20 -2.43
CA PRO A 102 -0.39 -14.25 -1.44
C PRO A 102 -0.03 -12.79 -1.72
N ALA A 103 0.73 -12.50 -2.78
CA ALA A 103 0.87 -11.14 -3.30
C ALA A 103 -0.46 -10.57 -3.80
N MET A 104 -1.39 -11.42 -4.24
CA MET A 104 -2.80 -11.02 -4.32
C MET A 104 -3.37 -11.06 -2.89
N PRO A 105 -3.87 -9.94 -2.34
CA PRO A 105 -4.20 -9.82 -0.92
C PRO A 105 -5.55 -10.48 -0.55
N PHE A 106 -5.79 -11.70 -1.02
CA PHE A 106 -7.02 -12.46 -0.73
C PHE A 106 -7.22 -12.72 0.78
N ALA A 107 -6.13 -12.72 1.57
CA ALA A 107 -6.21 -12.82 3.02
C ALA A 107 -6.88 -11.60 3.68
N SER A 108 -6.84 -10.45 3.02
CA SER A 108 -7.58 -9.23 3.39
C SER A 108 -8.91 -9.15 2.65
N TYR A 109 -8.92 -9.40 1.33
CA TYR A 109 -10.13 -9.30 0.51
C TYR A 109 -11.23 -10.31 0.86
N THR A 110 -10.91 -11.36 1.61
CA THR A 110 -11.91 -12.22 2.24
C THR A 110 -12.89 -11.47 3.15
N LYS A 111 -12.56 -10.24 3.57
CA LYS A 111 -13.44 -9.36 4.36
C LYS A 111 -14.49 -8.62 3.54
N VAL A 112 -14.31 -8.52 2.22
CA VAL A 112 -15.18 -7.74 1.32
C VAL A 112 -16.55 -8.39 1.23
N THR A 113 -17.64 -7.63 1.36
CA THR A 113 -18.98 -8.21 1.24
C THR A 113 -19.26 -8.71 -0.17
N ARG A 114 -20.18 -9.67 -0.32
CA ARG A 114 -20.65 -10.11 -1.64
C ARG A 114 -21.10 -8.96 -2.54
N THR A 115 -21.88 -8.03 -2.01
CA THR A 115 -22.38 -6.87 -2.75
C THR A 115 -21.25 -5.99 -3.28
N ASP A 116 -20.22 -5.75 -2.47
CA ASP A 116 -19.07 -4.93 -2.84
C ASP A 116 -18.17 -5.63 -3.87
N SER A 117 -18.00 -6.95 -3.74
CA SER A 117 -17.31 -7.77 -4.74
C SER A 117 -18.04 -7.75 -6.09
N ASP A 118 -19.38 -7.85 -6.09
CA ASP A 118 -20.17 -7.82 -7.33
C ASP A 118 -20.13 -6.42 -7.97
N ALA A 119 -20.07 -5.35 -7.18
CA ALA A 119 -19.88 -3.98 -7.69
C ALA A 119 -18.51 -3.81 -8.35
N ILE A 120 -17.42 -4.23 -7.69
CA ILE A 120 -16.06 -4.22 -8.28
C ILE A 120 -16.05 -5.00 -9.59
N TYR A 121 -16.64 -6.19 -9.59
CA TYR A 121 -16.74 -7.03 -10.79
C TYR A 121 -17.47 -6.32 -11.95
N ALA A 122 -18.62 -5.71 -11.66
CA ALA A 122 -19.39 -4.95 -12.64
C ALA A 122 -18.58 -3.78 -13.23
N TYR A 123 -17.82 -3.06 -12.39
CA TYR A 123 -16.93 -2.00 -12.86
C TYR A 123 -15.82 -2.53 -13.76
N LEU A 124 -15.12 -3.60 -13.37
CA LEU A 124 -14.06 -4.19 -14.19
C LEU A 124 -14.59 -4.64 -15.56
N LEU A 125 -15.78 -5.24 -15.62
CA LEU A 125 -16.44 -5.60 -16.88
C LEU A 125 -16.89 -4.40 -17.72
N SER A 126 -17.09 -3.23 -17.12
CA SER A 126 -17.45 -2.00 -17.84
C SER A 126 -16.24 -1.34 -18.53
N THR A 127 -15.01 -1.72 -18.15
CA THR A 127 -13.79 -1.15 -18.73
C THR A 127 -13.50 -1.70 -20.13
N PRO A 128 -12.73 -0.96 -20.98
CA PRO A 128 -12.35 -1.45 -22.30
C PRO A 128 -11.57 -2.78 -22.23
N PRO A 129 -11.84 -3.74 -23.13
CA PRO A 129 -11.10 -5.00 -23.16
C PRO A 129 -9.68 -4.77 -23.63
N ILE A 130 -8.71 -5.31 -22.90
CA ILE A 130 -7.29 -5.28 -23.27
C ILE A 130 -6.87 -6.68 -23.68
N ALA A 131 -6.63 -6.91 -24.97
CA ALA A 131 -6.10 -8.17 -25.49
C ALA A 131 -4.59 -8.26 -25.23
N GLN A 132 -4.20 -8.54 -23.99
CA GLN A 132 -2.81 -8.66 -23.56
C GLN A 132 -2.63 -9.95 -22.76
N PRO A 133 -1.89 -10.95 -23.29
CA PRO A 133 -1.64 -12.21 -22.60
C PRO A 133 -0.94 -12.02 -21.25
N ASN A 134 -1.33 -12.84 -20.27
CA ASN A 134 -0.68 -12.87 -18.97
C ASN A 134 0.73 -13.47 -19.06
N ARG A 135 1.66 -12.91 -18.28
CA ARG A 135 3.01 -13.45 -18.14
C ARG A 135 3.08 -14.44 -16.98
N ALA A 136 3.75 -15.57 -17.19
CA ALA A 136 4.00 -16.54 -16.14
C ALA A 136 4.96 -15.96 -15.07
N HIS A 137 4.78 -16.36 -13.82
CA HIS A 137 5.68 -15.95 -12.74
C HIS A 137 7.07 -16.58 -12.89
N GLU A 138 8.10 -15.83 -12.49
CA GLU A 138 9.51 -16.23 -12.51
C GLU A 138 9.98 -16.46 -11.08
N LEU A 139 9.31 -17.39 -10.40
CA LEU A 139 9.65 -17.79 -9.04
C LEU A 139 10.76 -18.83 -9.03
N ARG A 140 11.64 -18.73 -8.03
CA ARG A 140 12.74 -19.68 -7.82
C ARG A 140 12.22 -20.92 -7.10
N PHE A 141 12.81 -22.08 -7.39
CA PHE A 141 12.56 -23.27 -6.59
C PHE A 141 12.97 -23.03 -5.12
N PRO A 142 12.17 -23.47 -4.13
CA PRO A 142 10.94 -24.27 -4.25
C PRO A 142 9.65 -23.46 -4.39
N PHE A 143 9.69 -22.13 -4.36
CA PHE A 143 8.50 -21.25 -4.35
C PHE A 143 7.67 -21.27 -5.64
N ASN A 144 8.23 -21.78 -6.75
CA ASN A 144 7.48 -22.03 -7.98
C ASN A 144 6.49 -23.22 -7.88
N GLN A 145 6.51 -24.00 -6.80
CA GLN A 145 5.61 -25.12 -6.59
C GLN A 145 4.30 -24.67 -5.92
N ARG A 146 3.20 -24.64 -6.68
CA ARG A 146 1.86 -24.23 -6.19
C ARG A 146 1.34 -25.07 -5.03
N SER A 147 1.75 -26.34 -4.92
CA SER A 147 1.33 -27.24 -3.83
C SER A 147 1.79 -26.75 -2.44
N LEU A 148 2.88 -25.98 -2.36
CA LEU A 148 3.35 -25.40 -1.10
C LEU A 148 2.36 -24.39 -0.52
N LEU A 149 1.51 -23.80 -1.37
CA LEU A 149 0.48 -22.86 -0.93
C LEU A 149 -0.58 -23.50 -0.04
N TYR A 150 -0.81 -24.82 -0.10
CA TYR A 150 -1.71 -25.49 0.84
C TYR A 150 -1.22 -25.34 2.29
N GLY A 151 0.07 -25.56 2.52
CA GLY A 151 0.70 -25.39 3.83
C GLY A 151 0.71 -23.93 4.27
N TRP A 152 1.09 -23.02 3.37
CA TRP A 152 1.08 -21.58 3.65
C TRP A 152 -0.31 -21.10 4.10
N ARG A 153 -1.37 -21.54 3.41
CA ARG A 153 -2.75 -21.15 3.73
C ARG A 153 -3.20 -21.68 5.09
N ALA A 154 -2.82 -22.90 5.46
CA ALA A 154 -3.14 -23.45 6.78
C ALA A 154 -2.59 -22.56 7.90
N LEU A 155 -1.41 -21.98 7.70
CA LEU A 155 -0.74 -21.10 8.66
C LEU A 155 -1.31 -19.67 8.67
N TYR A 156 -1.51 -19.06 7.50
CA TYR A 156 -1.70 -17.61 7.38
C TYR A 156 -3.07 -17.15 6.87
N PHE A 157 -3.94 -18.05 6.43
CA PHE A 157 -5.23 -17.68 5.85
C PHE A 157 -6.42 -18.14 6.70
N ARG A 158 -7.34 -17.22 6.97
CA ARG A 158 -8.64 -17.47 7.59
C ARG A 158 -9.70 -16.78 6.76
N ALA A 159 -10.56 -17.57 6.12
CA ALA A 159 -11.62 -17.02 5.28
C ALA A 159 -12.75 -16.43 6.14
N GLY A 160 -13.36 -15.36 5.67
CA GLY A 160 -14.61 -14.85 6.23
C GLY A 160 -14.80 -13.36 6.04
N GLU A 161 -16.00 -13.00 5.55
CA GLU A 161 -16.46 -11.62 5.41
C GLU A 161 -16.33 -10.85 6.72
N TYR A 162 -16.17 -9.53 6.62
CA TYR A 162 -16.14 -8.67 7.78
C TYR A 162 -17.47 -8.77 8.55
N GLN A 163 -17.38 -8.90 9.86
CA GLN A 163 -18.53 -8.89 10.75
C GLN A 163 -18.42 -7.65 11.64
N PRO A 164 -19.39 -6.72 11.59
CA PRO A 164 -19.39 -5.56 12.47
C PRO A 164 -19.35 -5.95 13.95
N ASP A 165 -18.49 -5.28 14.70
CA ASP A 165 -18.47 -5.35 16.16
C ASP A 165 -19.62 -4.50 16.72
N SER A 166 -20.55 -5.15 17.42
CA SER A 166 -21.73 -4.49 18.00
C SER A 166 -21.41 -3.56 19.17
N THR A 167 -20.18 -3.63 19.71
CA THR A 167 -19.70 -2.74 20.77
C THR A 167 -19.06 -1.46 20.21
N GLN A 168 -18.86 -1.38 18.89
CA GLN A 168 -18.20 -0.27 18.21
C GLN A 168 -19.20 0.58 17.41
N SER A 169 -18.81 1.82 17.12
CA SER A 169 -19.64 2.71 16.30
C SER A 169 -19.71 2.26 14.84
N VAL A 170 -20.68 2.79 14.09
CA VAL A 170 -20.79 2.55 12.63
C VAL A 170 -19.54 3.07 11.91
N GLU A 171 -19.07 4.26 12.27
CA GLU A 171 -17.84 4.89 11.72
C GLU A 171 -16.61 4.00 11.97
N TRP A 172 -16.47 3.46 13.19
CA TRP A 172 -15.37 2.56 13.51
C TRP A 172 -15.40 1.28 12.69
N ASN A 173 -16.58 0.64 12.60
CA ASN A 173 -16.77 -0.58 11.81
C ASN A 173 -16.50 -0.33 10.31
N ARG A 174 -16.85 0.85 9.81
CA ARG A 174 -16.52 1.26 8.44
C ARG A 174 -15.02 1.37 8.23
N GLY A 175 -14.31 2.00 9.16
CA GLY A 175 -12.85 2.11 9.15
C GLY A 175 -12.16 0.75 9.19
N ALA A 176 -12.60 -0.12 10.10
CA ALA A 176 -12.12 -1.49 10.22
C ALA A 176 -12.32 -2.28 8.92
N TYR A 177 -13.52 -2.23 8.33
CA TYR A 177 -13.81 -2.88 7.05
C TYR A 177 -12.84 -2.45 5.94
N LEU A 178 -12.57 -1.14 5.83
CA LEU A 178 -11.66 -0.60 4.83
C LEU A 178 -10.20 -0.98 5.11
N VAL A 179 -9.72 -0.82 6.34
CA VAL A 179 -8.33 -1.10 6.73
C VAL A 179 -7.99 -2.59 6.65
N GLU A 180 -8.91 -3.45 7.08
CA GLU A 180 -8.70 -4.91 7.12
C GLU A 180 -9.03 -5.59 5.79
N GLY A 181 -9.93 -5.01 5.00
CA GLY A 181 -10.38 -5.50 3.70
C GLY A 181 -9.60 -4.89 2.55
N LEU A 182 -10.24 -3.98 1.81
CA LEU A 182 -9.71 -3.44 0.56
C LEU A 182 -8.39 -2.67 0.73
N GLY A 183 -8.24 -1.89 1.81
CA GLY A 183 -7.00 -1.16 2.09
C GLY A 183 -5.84 -2.05 2.54
N HIS A 184 -6.11 -3.31 2.92
CA HIS A 184 -5.13 -4.36 3.24
C HIS A 184 -3.90 -3.87 4.03
N CYS A 185 -4.07 -2.96 4.99
CA CYS A 185 -2.95 -2.19 5.55
C CYS A 185 -1.95 -3.09 6.30
N THR A 186 -2.43 -4.21 6.83
CA THR A 186 -1.60 -5.24 7.47
C THR A 186 -0.60 -5.87 6.52
N MET A 187 -0.80 -5.83 5.20
CA MET A 187 0.10 -6.41 4.21
C MET A 187 1.49 -5.78 4.25
N CYS A 188 1.57 -4.47 4.47
CA CYS A 188 2.83 -3.73 4.58
C CYS A 188 3.16 -3.39 6.04
N HIS A 189 2.19 -2.98 6.84
CA HIS A 189 2.41 -2.58 8.23
C HIS A 189 2.51 -3.77 9.20
N THR A 190 2.81 -4.98 8.73
CA THR A 190 3.11 -6.14 9.57
C THR A 190 4.34 -6.83 9.02
N ALA A 191 5.28 -7.22 9.89
CA ALA A 191 6.49 -7.90 9.46
C ALA A 191 6.17 -9.19 8.69
N ILE A 192 6.68 -9.26 7.46
CA ILE A 192 6.64 -10.45 6.60
C ILE A 192 7.76 -11.39 7.04
N ASN A 193 7.43 -12.62 7.39
CA ASN A 193 8.41 -13.63 7.78
C ASN A 193 9.07 -14.31 6.57
N ALA A 194 10.02 -15.20 6.82
CA ALA A 194 10.77 -15.92 5.77
C ALA A 194 9.90 -16.80 4.85
N LEU A 195 8.67 -17.14 5.25
CA LEU A 195 7.69 -17.87 4.44
C LEU A 195 6.78 -16.94 3.63
N GLY A 196 7.01 -15.61 3.67
CA GLY A 196 6.19 -14.62 2.97
C GLY A 196 4.83 -14.39 3.62
N GLY A 197 4.65 -14.74 4.90
CA GLY A 197 3.41 -14.56 5.64
C GLY A 197 3.50 -13.48 6.73
N ASN A 198 2.36 -12.88 7.06
CA ASN A 198 2.23 -11.93 8.16
C ASN A 198 1.92 -12.65 9.47
N SER A 199 2.52 -12.18 10.57
CA SER A 199 2.20 -12.72 11.90
C SER A 199 0.99 -12.03 12.50
N ALA A 200 -0.05 -12.81 12.84
CA ALA A 200 -1.23 -12.28 13.53
C ALA A 200 -0.89 -11.65 14.90
N SER A 201 0.12 -12.19 15.61
CA SER A 201 0.56 -11.64 16.89
C SER A 201 1.38 -10.35 16.76
N LYS A 202 1.87 -10.05 15.55
CA LYS A 202 2.64 -8.83 15.24
C LYS A 202 1.90 -7.84 14.34
N ARG A 203 0.58 -7.97 14.29
CA ARG A 203 -0.28 -7.18 13.41
C ARG A 203 -0.06 -5.68 13.66
N PHE A 204 0.16 -4.92 12.59
CA PHE A 204 0.40 -3.46 12.65
C PHE A 204 1.72 -3.03 13.34
N GLU A 205 2.66 -3.95 13.55
CA GLU A 205 3.98 -3.63 14.14
C GLU A 205 5.01 -3.10 13.14
N GLY A 206 4.63 -2.89 11.88
CA GLY A 206 5.54 -2.44 10.85
C GLY A 206 6.48 -3.54 10.37
N GLY A 207 7.31 -3.19 9.39
CA GLY A 207 8.27 -4.12 8.81
C GLY A 207 8.99 -3.53 7.60
N LEU A 208 10.14 -4.12 7.29
CA LEU A 208 10.82 -3.85 6.03
C LEU A 208 10.02 -4.49 4.89
N ILE A 209 9.70 -3.72 3.86
CA ILE A 209 9.13 -4.21 2.61
C ILE A 209 10.28 -4.82 1.79
N PRO A 210 10.32 -6.16 1.63
CA PRO A 210 11.45 -6.81 0.98
C PRO A 210 11.63 -6.33 -0.46
N ILE A 211 12.89 -6.26 -0.92
CA ILE A 211 13.32 -5.83 -2.26
C ILE A 211 13.09 -4.34 -2.57
N GLN A 212 11.91 -3.80 -2.22
CA GLN A 212 11.62 -2.35 -2.35
C GLN A 212 12.51 -1.52 -1.42
N ASN A 213 13.03 -2.14 -0.36
CA ASN A 213 13.92 -1.50 0.62
C ASN A 213 13.30 -0.23 1.21
N TRP A 214 11.99 -0.26 1.46
CA TRP A 214 11.27 0.75 2.22
C TRP A 214 10.80 0.14 3.53
N TYR A 215 10.78 0.93 4.59
CA TYR A 215 10.25 0.52 5.87
C TYR A 215 8.81 1.03 6.03
N ALA A 216 7.86 0.10 6.19
CA ALA A 216 6.51 0.41 6.60
C ALA A 216 6.49 0.56 8.13
N PRO A 217 6.25 1.76 8.68
CA PRO A 217 6.33 1.98 10.11
C PRO A 217 5.30 1.19 10.90
N SER A 218 5.59 0.88 12.17
CA SER A 218 4.58 0.40 13.11
C SER A 218 3.49 1.44 13.30
N LEU A 219 2.22 1.01 13.19
CA LEU A 219 1.05 1.83 13.50
C LEU A 219 0.63 1.71 14.97
N THR A 220 1.29 0.83 15.73
CA THR A 220 0.98 0.53 17.15
C THR A 220 2.06 1.04 18.12
N SER A 221 3.28 1.34 17.66
CA SER A 221 4.36 1.87 18.51
C SER A 221 4.51 3.37 18.35
N ASN A 222 4.37 4.12 19.45
CA ASN A 222 4.60 5.57 19.48
C ASN A 222 6.08 5.96 19.24
N LYS A 223 7.02 5.01 19.23
CA LYS A 223 8.40 5.22 18.78
C LYS A 223 8.54 5.27 17.26
N GLU A 224 7.56 4.74 16.55
CA GLU A 224 7.48 4.77 15.09
C GLU A 224 6.27 5.60 14.68
N ALA A 225 5.40 5.13 13.78
CA ALA A 225 4.20 5.86 13.37
C ALA A 225 2.96 5.52 14.21
N GLY A 226 3.13 5.21 15.50
CA GLY A 226 2.02 5.03 16.42
C GLY A 226 1.15 6.27 16.43
N LEU A 227 -0.14 6.10 16.17
CA LEU A 227 -1.07 7.20 15.89
C LEU A 227 -1.72 7.78 17.15
N GLY A 228 -1.18 7.46 18.33
CA GLY A 228 -1.78 7.81 19.62
C GLY A 228 -1.88 9.33 19.85
N ASP A 229 -0.84 10.07 19.47
CA ASP A 229 -0.77 11.54 19.60
C ASP A 229 -1.14 12.30 18.32
N TRP A 230 -1.44 11.59 17.22
CA TRP A 230 -1.90 12.19 15.96
C TRP A 230 -3.37 12.60 16.07
N THR A 231 -3.73 13.73 15.47
CA THR A 231 -5.15 14.09 15.32
C THR A 231 -5.81 13.23 14.24
N ILE A 232 -7.14 13.17 14.21
CA ILE A 232 -7.85 12.48 13.11
C ILE A 232 -7.57 13.18 11.78
N GLU A 233 -7.46 14.50 11.84
CA GLU A 233 -7.16 15.39 10.74
C GLU A 233 -5.75 15.10 10.18
N ASP A 234 -4.72 14.97 11.02
CA ASP A 234 -3.37 14.64 10.56
C ASP A 234 -3.30 13.29 9.82
N ILE A 235 -4.06 12.29 10.28
CA ILE A 235 -4.14 10.98 9.63
C ILE A 235 -4.90 11.09 8.31
N SER A 236 -6.03 11.80 8.31
CA SER A 236 -6.87 11.99 7.14
C SER A 236 -6.13 12.73 6.02
N ASP A 237 -5.45 13.83 6.37
CA ASP A 237 -4.64 14.62 5.44
C ASP A 237 -3.48 13.79 4.89
N LEU A 238 -2.78 13.02 5.73
CA LEU A 238 -1.70 12.15 5.27
C LEU A 238 -2.21 11.10 4.26
N LEU A 239 -3.36 10.48 4.52
CA LEU A 239 -3.91 9.43 3.67
C LEU A 239 -4.53 9.96 2.37
N GLN A 240 -5.07 11.18 2.36
CA GLN A 240 -5.82 11.70 1.20
C GLN A 240 -5.05 12.75 0.40
N ALA A 241 -4.24 13.59 1.07
CA ALA A 241 -3.40 14.60 0.43
C ALA A 241 -1.95 14.12 0.24
N GLY A 242 -1.52 13.11 1.01
CA GLY A 242 -0.13 12.63 1.04
C GLY A 242 0.80 13.43 1.93
N VAL A 243 0.28 14.46 2.60
CA VAL A 243 1.01 15.39 3.48
C VAL A 243 0.13 15.76 4.66
N SER A 244 0.73 15.99 5.83
CA SER A 244 0.07 16.51 7.02
C SER A 244 1.04 17.37 7.83
N ASN A 245 0.59 17.92 8.97
CA ASN A 245 1.47 18.66 9.87
C ASN A 245 2.54 17.78 10.55
N ARG A 246 2.43 16.46 10.40
CA ARG A 246 3.32 15.46 11.01
C ARG A 246 4.35 14.93 10.02
N GLY A 247 4.10 15.04 8.72
CA GLY A 247 5.01 14.53 7.69
C GLY A 247 4.37 14.37 6.32
N ALA A 248 5.06 13.65 5.45
CA ALA A 248 4.61 13.34 4.09
C ALA A 248 4.88 11.87 3.77
N VAL A 249 4.05 11.28 2.92
CA VAL A 249 4.27 9.91 2.43
C VAL A 249 5.21 9.93 1.23
N TYR A 250 6.05 8.90 1.14
CA TYR A 250 6.98 8.67 0.03
C TYR A 250 7.03 7.17 -0.29
N GLY A 251 7.62 6.83 -1.43
CA GLY A 251 7.78 5.44 -1.84
C GLY A 251 6.44 4.72 -1.99
N PRO A 252 6.30 3.46 -1.53
CA PRO A 252 5.09 2.66 -1.75
C PRO A 252 3.83 3.29 -1.17
N MET A 253 3.93 4.01 -0.05
CA MET A 253 2.76 4.69 0.53
C MET A 253 2.32 5.89 -0.31
N ALA A 254 3.24 6.54 -1.04
CA ALA A 254 2.85 7.57 -2.00
C ALA A 254 2.07 7.00 -3.19
N GLU A 255 2.43 5.79 -3.68
CA GLU A 255 1.63 5.08 -4.69
C GLU A 255 0.22 4.78 -4.17
N VAL A 256 0.09 4.26 -2.94
CA VAL A 256 -1.21 3.97 -2.32
C VAL A 256 -2.08 5.22 -2.22
N VAL A 257 -1.51 6.37 -1.83
CA VAL A 257 -2.26 7.63 -1.80
C VAL A 257 -2.62 8.09 -3.22
N TYR A 258 -1.68 7.99 -4.16
CA TYR A 258 -1.86 8.45 -5.53
C TYR A 258 -2.91 7.65 -6.30
N ASP A 259 -2.92 6.33 -6.22
CA ASP A 259 -3.82 5.48 -7.00
C ASP A 259 -5.12 5.12 -6.28
N SER A 260 -5.12 5.15 -4.93
CA SER A 260 -6.23 4.71 -4.08
C SER A 260 -6.76 5.83 -3.16
N PHE A 261 -6.07 6.15 -2.07
CA PHE A 261 -6.72 6.81 -0.93
C PHE A 261 -7.20 8.25 -1.21
N GLN A 262 -6.57 8.97 -2.16
CA GLN A 262 -7.04 10.29 -2.56
C GLN A 262 -8.44 10.32 -3.19
N TYR A 263 -8.98 9.16 -3.61
CA TYR A 263 -10.29 9.04 -4.24
C TYR A 263 -11.41 8.64 -3.28
N LEU A 264 -11.08 8.25 -2.03
CA LEU A 264 -12.09 7.97 -1.02
C LEU A 264 -12.79 9.24 -0.56
N SER A 265 -14.04 9.08 -0.12
CA SER A 265 -14.78 10.17 0.51
C SER A 265 -14.12 10.61 1.81
N ASP A 266 -14.33 11.87 2.19
CA ASP A 266 -13.81 12.40 3.46
C ASP A 266 -14.35 11.61 4.67
N GLU A 267 -15.58 11.09 4.58
CA GLU A 267 -16.20 10.23 5.59
C GLU A 267 -15.49 8.88 5.74
N ASP A 268 -15.13 8.23 4.63
CA ASP A 268 -14.43 6.95 4.67
C ASP A 268 -12.98 7.11 5.13
N ILE A 269 -12.28 8.16 4.68
CA ILE A 269 -10.94 8.48 5.17
C ILE A 269 -10.95 8.78 6.66
N ARG A 270 -11.94 9.54 7.13
CA ARG A 270 -12.13 9.78 8.57
C ARG A 270 -12.41 8.48 9.32
N SER A 271 -13.26 7.61 8.78
CA SER A 271 -13.56 6.29 9.38
C SER A 271 -12.29 5.45 9.51
N VAL A 272 -11.44 5.41 8.48
CA VAL A 272 -10.12 4.77 8.52
C VAL A 272 -9.28 5.37 9.65
N ALA A 273 -9.18 6.70 9.74
CA ALA A 273 -8.44 7.36 10.82
C ALA A 273 -8.99 7.00 12.22
N VAL A 274 -10.31 6.96 12.39
CA VAL A 274 -10.96 6.57 13.66
C VAL A 274 -10.57 5.15 14.06
N TYR A 275 -10.65 4.18 13.14
CA TYR A 275 -10.23 2.81 13.42
C TYR A 275 -8.73 2.74 13.76
N LEU A 276 -7.87 3.38 12.96
CA LEU A 276 -6.43 3.35 13.14
C LEU A 276 -5.98 3.93 14.49
N LYS A 277 -6.68 4.94 15.02
CA LYS A 277 -6.42 5.49 16.36
C LYS A 277 -6.76 4.53 17.50
N THR A 278 -7.60 3.54 17.27
CA THR A 278 -7.94 2.52 18.29
C THR A 278 -6.94 1.37 18.36
N LEU A 279 -5.99 1.31 17.42
CA LEU A 279 -4.95 0.30 17.46
C LEU A 279 -4.19 0.39 18.79
N PRO A 280 -3.86 -0.75 19.42
CA PRO A 280 -3.28 -0.75 20.75
C PRO A 280 -1.94 -0.01 20.73
N SER A 281 -1.88 1.10 21.44
CA SER A 281 -0.63 1.81 21.65
C SER A 281 0.26 0.98 22.55
N ARG A 282 1.41 0.53 22.06
CA ARG A 282 2.51 0.02 22.88
C ARG A 282 3.23 1.19 23.57
N ALA A 283 2.49 1.91 24.41
CA ALA A 283 2.93 3.09 25.15
C ALA A 283 4.02 2.81 26.21
N GLY A 284 4.50 1.57 26.33
CA GLY A 284 5.48 1.14 27.32
C GLY A 284 6.88 0.86 26.78
N GLU A 285 7.12 1.05 25.48
CA GLU A 285 8.47 0.95 24.92
C GLU A 285 9.34 2.09 25.48
N LYS A 286 10.08 1.82 26.56
CA LYS A 286 11.02 2.78 27.13
C LYS A 286 12.04 3.17 26.06
N ILE A 287 12.30 4.46 25.87
CA ILE A 287 13.44 4.93 25.08
C ILE A 287 14.68 4.39 25.78
N THR A 288 15.31 3.37 25.19
CA THR A 288 16.54 2.81 25.72
C THR A 288 17.64 3.84 25.48
N PRO A 289 18.40 4.24 26.51
CA PRO A 289 19.54 5.11 26.31
C PRO A 289 20.49 4.51 25.27
N PRO A 290 21.08 5.32 24.37
CA PRO A 290 22.06 4.81 23.43
C PRO A 290 23.22 4.14 24.19
N THR A 291 23.74 3.05 23.64
CA THR A 291 24.94 2.41 24.18
C THR A 291 26.13 3.38 24.07
N PRO A 292 27.18 3.23 24.90
CA PRO A 292 28.38 4.07 24.80
C PRO A 292 28.95 4.13 23.38
N ALA A 293 28.96 3.00 22.66
CA ALA A 293 29.41 2.93 21.28
C ALA A 293 28.56 3.80 20.32
N LEU A 294 27.22 3.74 20.44
CA LEU A 294 26.34 4.59 19.63
C LEU A 294 26.46 6.07 20.01
N ALA A 295 26.71 6.39 21.28
CA ALA A 295 26.96 7.75 21.71
C ALA A 295 28.28 8.30 21.13
N GLU A 296 29.34 7.48 21.09
CA GLU A 296 30.62 7.84 20.49
C GLU A 296 30.52 8.00 18.97
N GLU A 297 29.82 7.09 18.28
CA GLU A 297 29.55 7.21 16.84
C GLU A 297 28.75 8.48 16.51
N LYS A 298 27.70 8.77 17.29
CA LYS A 298 26.97 10.05 17.20
C LYS A 298 27.93 11.23 17.31
N ASN A 299 28.75 11.28 18.36
CA ASN A 299 29.64 12.42 18.63
C ASN A 299 30.68 12.60 17.52
N THR A 300 31.15 11.51 16.94
CA THR A 300 32.11 11.52 15.82
C THR A 300 31.47 12.04 14.53
N MET A 301 30.24 11.60 14.21
CA MET A 301 29.56 11.95 12.96
C MET A 301 28.87 13.31 12.98
N SER A 302 28.41 13.77 14.15
CA SER A 302 27.57 14.97 14.29
C SER A 302 28.20 16.26 13.75
N PRO A 303 29.51 16.57 13.94
CA PRO A 303 30.10 17.79 13.39
C PRO A 303 30.06 17.84 11.85
N LEU A 304 30.39 16.73 11.18
CA LEU A 304 30.30 16.62 9.72
C LEU A 304 28.85 16.70 9.26
N GLY A 305 27.97 15.94 9.92
CA GLY A 305 26.53 15.92 9.61
C GLY A 305 25.87 17.28 9.73
N LYS A 306 26.21 18.04 10.78
CA LYS A 306 25.75 19.42 10.97
C LYS A 306 26.24 20.34 9.85
N LYS A 307 27.52 20.26 9.50
CA LYS A 307 28.10 21.08 8.42
C LYS A 307 27.37 20.85 7.10
N ILE A 308 27.07 19.60 6.76
CA ILE A 308 26.30 19.25 5.56
C ILE A 308 24.87 19.76 5.67
N TYR A 309 24.22 19.55 6.81
CA TYR A 309 22.85 19.99 7.06
C TYR A 309 22.69 21.50 6.86
N ASP A 310 23.56 22.30 7.49
CA ASP A 310 23.53 23.76 7.40
C ASP A 310 23.74 24.23 5.95
N ALA A 311 24.58 23.53 5.19
CA ALA A 311 24.92 23.90 3.81
C ALA A 311 23.86 23.48 2.78
N GLN A 312 23.20 22.34 2.97
CA GLN A 312 22.39 21.70 1.92
C GLN A 312 20.93 21.43 2.30
N CYS A 313 20.60 21.35 3.59
CA CYS A 313 19.28 20.91 4.05
C CYS A 313 18.48 22.03 4.70
N ALA A 314 19.15 22.91 5.46
CA ALA A 314 18.51 23.96 6.27
C ALA A 314 17.73 24.99 5.45
N VAL A 315 18.05 25.16 4.16
CA VAL A 315 17.31 26.06 3.24
C VAL A 315 15.83 25.67 3.12
N CYS A 316 15.51 24.38 3.21
CA CYS A 316 14.15 23.86 3.16
C CYS A 316 13.64 23.44 4.54
N HIS A 317 14.50 22.83 5.36
CA HIS A 317 14.11 22.24 6.64
C HIS A 317 14.33 23.16 7.85
N ALA A 318 14.71 24.42 7.63
CA ALA A 318 15.08 25.40 8.65
C ALA A 318 16.29 24.97 9.49
N THR A 319 16.81 25.85 10.35
CA THR A 319 18.07 25.62 11.07
C THR A 319 17.94 24.63 12.22
N GLN A 320 16.75 24.48 12.82
CA GLN A 320 16.50 23.51 13.88
C GLN A 320 15.57 22.38 13.43
N GLY A 321 15.49 22.11 12.11
CA GLY A 321 14.65 21.04 11.60
C GLY A 321 13.15 21.29 11.72
N GLU A 322 12.70 22.53 11.88
CA GLU A 322 11.28 22.87 12.01
C GLU A 322 10.50 22.65 10.70
N GLY A 323 11.20 22.66 9.57
CA GLY A 323 10.57 22.65 8.26
C GLY A 323 9.72 23.89 8.02
N LYS A 324 8.83 23.78 7.03
CA LYS A 324 7.83 24.78 6.69
C LYS A 324 6.60 24.05 6.16
N LEU A 325 5.69 23.79 7.08
CA LEU A 325 4.48 23.00 6.82
C LEU A 325 3.56 23.65 5.77
N PRO A 326 2.79 22.83 5.03
CA PRO A 326 2.91 21.37 4.93
C PRO A 326 4.00 20.93 3.94
N HIS A 327 4.64 21.87 3.25
CA HIS A 327 5.47 21.61 2.07
C HIS A 327 6.85 21.03 2.37
N PHE A 328 7.46 21.45 3.48
CA PHE A 328 8.73 20.93 3.95
C PHE A 328 8.50 20.34 5.35
N PRO A 329 8.45 19.01 5.48
CA PRO A 329 8.08 18.39 6.74
C PRO A 329 9.11 18.71 7.83
N PRO A 330 8.68 18.84 9.10
CA PRO A 330 9.59 18.95 10.23
C PRO A 330 10.47 17.70 10.28
N LEU A 331 11.74 17.90 10.60
CA LEU A 331 12.69 16.83 10.92
C LEU A 331 12.88 16.71 12.43
N ALA A 332 12.76 17.81 13.17
CA ALA A 332 12.71 17.81 14.62
C ALA A 332 11.38 17.23 15.11
N ALA A 333 11.45 16.41 16.16
CA ALA A 333 10.32 15.70 16.74
C ALA A 333 9.51 14.84 15.75
N ASN A 334 10.06 14.56 14.56
CA ASN A 334 9.38 13.74 13.57
C ASN A 334 9.63 12.25 13.85
N GLN A 335 8.56 11.52 14.07
CA GLN A 335 8.59 10.09 14.33
C GLN A 335 9.23 9.28 13.20
N SER A 336 8.95 9.63 11.93
CA SER A 336 9.53 8.93 10.76
C SER A 336 11.05 9.05 10.67
N ILE A 337 11.63 10.08 11.30
CA ILE A 337 13.08 10.26 11.41
C ILE A 337 13.64 9.44 12.57
N GLN A 338 12.90 9.35 13.68
CA GLN A 338 13.36 8.76 14.93
C GLN A 338 13.12 7.24 15.05
N MET A 339 12.41 6.64 14.09
CA MET A 339 12.12 5.21 14.05
C MET A 339 13.40 4.36 14.19
N THR A 340 13.23 3.14 14.72
CA THR A 340 14.30 2.14 14.84
C THR A 340 15.03 1.93 13.51
N SER A 341 14.28 1.79 12.42
CA SER A 341 14.84 1.68 11.08
C SER A 341 15.30 3.05 10.56
N SER A 342 16.52 3.11 10.02
CA SER A 342 17.08 4.28 9.32
C SER A 342 16.90 4.22 7.80
N VAL A 343 16.24 3.18 7.28
CA VAL A 343 16.10 2.94 5.84
C VAL A 343 15.45 4.12 5.12
N ASN A 344 14.32 4.60 5.62
CA ASN A 344 13.56 5.68 4.99
C ASN A 344 14.34 7.01 4.94
N PRO A 345 14.92 7.53 6.06
CA PRO A 345 15.68 8.77 6.00
C PRO A 345 16.96 8.65 5.14
N ILE A 346 17.62 7.49 5.11
CA ILE A 346 18.77 7.27 4.20
C ILE A 346 18.32 7.35 2.74
N ARG A 347 17.24 6.64 2.38
CA ARG A 347 16.70 6.68 1.01
C ARG A 347 16.26 8.07 0.60
N MET A 348 15.66 8.81 1.52
CA MET A 348 15.19 10.16 1.26
C MET A 348 16.35 11.13 0.97
N VAL A 349 17.46 11.03 1.70
CA VAL A 349 18.68 11.81 1.38
C VAL A 349 19.31 11.35 0.07
N LEU A 350 19.43 10.04 -0.17
CA LEU A 350 20.03 9.53 -1.41
C LEU A 350 19.22 9.92 -2.65
N ASN A 351 17.92 9.69 -2.62
CA ASN A 351 17.09 9.66 -3.82
C ASN A 351 16.14 10.86 -3.93
N GLY A 352 15.95 11.62 -2.85
CA GLY A 352 14.95 12.66 -2.81
C GLY A 352 13.56 12.11 -3.15
N GLY A 353 12.72 12.97 -3.70
CA GLY A 353 11.42 12.58 -4.23
C GLY A 353 10.34 13.62 -3.98
N TYR A 354 9.11 13.26 -4.35
CA TYR A 354 7.93 14.10 -4.18
C TYR A 354 6.90 13.34 -3.35
N ALA A 355 6.14 14.08 -2.55
CA ALA A 355 4.86 13.59 -2.08
C ALA A 355 3.94 13.35 -3.30
N PRO A 356 2.90 12.51 -3.21
CA PRO A 356 2.01 12.25 -4.34
C PRO A 356 1.25 13.51 -4.75
N GLY A 357 1.13 13.74 -6.06
CA GLY A 357 0.24 14.76 -6.60
C GLY A 357 -1.21 14.31 -6.47
N THR A 358 -1.97 14.95 -5.59
CA THR A 358 -3.36 14.58 -5.29
C THR A 358 -4.34 15.71 -5.55
N LYS A 359 -5.64 15.44 -5.53
CA LYS A 359 -6.67 16.50 -5.58
C LYS A 359 -6.50 17.53 -4.46
N LYS A 360 -6.07 17.12 -3.27
CA LYS A 360 -5.84 17.99 -2.09
C LYS A 360 -4.41 18.53 -2.00
N ASN A 361 -3.48 18.06 -2.84
CA ASN A 361 -2.10 18.52 -2.94
C ASN A 361 -1.59 18.40 -4.40
N PRO A 362 -2.09 19.22 -5.33
CA PRO A 362 -1.85 19.03 -6.76
C PRO A 362 -0.43 19.38 -7.21
N MET A 363 0.29 20.19 -6.43
CA MET A 363 1.67 20.61 -6.72
C MET A 363 2.56 20.40 -5.48
N PRO A 364 2.93 19.14 -5.17
CA PRO A 364 3.78 18.83 -4.03
C PRO A 364 5.19 19.38 -4.24
N TYR A 365 5.82 19.84 -3.15
CA TYR A 365 7.23 20.23 -3.17
C TYR A 365 8.11 18.99 -3.13
N GLY A 366 9.23 19.04 -3.85
CA GLY A 366 10.19 17.94 -3.94
C GLY A 366 11.38 18.13 -3.02
N MET A 367 11.93 17.02 -2.54
CA MET A 367 13.25 16.95 -1.92
C MET A 367 14.29 16.57 -2.98
N PRO A 368 15.40 17.31 -3.12
CA PRO A 368 16.44 16.98 -4.10
C PRO A 368 17.20 15.69 -3.72
N PRO A 369 17.67 14.91 -4.70
CA PRO A 369 18.53 13.74 -4.45
C PRO A 369 19.98 14.16 -4.17
N PHE A 370 20.62 13.52 -3.18
CA PHE A 370 22.02 13.77 -2.84
C PHE A 370 22.96 12.58 -3.14
N ALA A 371 22.45 11.50 -3.75
CA ALA A 371 23.28 10.33 -4.06
C ALA A 371 24.54 10.68 -4.89
N GLN A 372 24.44 11.57 -5.87
CA GLN A 372 25.61 11.89 -6.70
C GLN A 372 26.57 12.91 -6.05
N SER A 373 26.10 13.68 -5.06
CA SER A 373 26.87 14.78 -4.47
C SER A 373 27.48 14.46 -3.12
N LEU A 374 26.97 13.44 -2.41
CA LEU A 374 27.43 13.04 -1.08
C LEU A 374 27.91 11.59 -1.09
N SER A 375 29.09 11.36 -0.53
CA SER A 375 29.64 10.04 -0.25
C SER A 375 28.83 9.28 0.81
N ASP A 376 29.06 7.99 0.94
CA ASP A 376 28.38 7.16 1.96
C ASP A 376 28.62 7.65 3.38
N VAL A 377 29.83 8.14 3.67
CA VAL A 377 30.19 8.72 4.98
C VAL A 377 29.44 10.02 5.22
N GLU A 378 29.33 10.89 4.21
CA GLU A 378 28.63 12.17 4.32
C GLU A 378 27.12 12.00 4.50
N VAL A 379 26.50 11.08 3.75
CA VAL A 379 25.10 10.72 3.94
C VAL A 379 24.87 10.12 5.32
N ALA A 380 25.73 9.19 5.76
CA ALA A 380 25.65 8.60 7.09
C ALA A 380 25.75 9.68 8.19
N ALA A 381 26.65 10.65 8.01
CA ALA A 381 26.84 11.75 8.95
C ALA A 381 25.62 12.69 9.00
N VAL A 382 25.09 13.15 7.87
CA VAL A 382 23.93 14.06 7.86
C VAL A 382 22.66 13.37 8.37
N VAL A 383 22.44 12.11 8.01
CA VAL A 383 21.30 11.34 8.53
C VAL A 383 21.45 11.10 10.03
N THR A 384 22.65 10.78 10.53
CA THR A 384 22.93 10.68 11.97
C THR A 384 22.63 11.98 12.71
N TYR A 385 23.06 13.11 12.16
CA TYR A 385 22.76 14.43 12.74
C TYR A 385 21.26 14.67 12.81
N ILE A 386 20.54 14.53 11.69
CA ILE A 386 19.07 14.70 11.62
C ILE A 386 18.35 13.80 12.64
N ARG A 387 18.79 12.55 12.79
CA ARG A 387 18.18 11.57 13.70
C ARG A 387 18.44 11.84 15.19
N THR A 388 19.43 12.67 15.53
CA THR A 388 19.92 12.83 16.91
C THR A 388 20.02 14.27 17.41
N ALA A 389 19.72 15.25 16.54
CA ALA A 389 19.65 16.68 16.84
C ALA A 389 18.27 17.09 17.37
N TRP A 390 18.17 18.29 17.99
CA TRP A 390 16.89 18.92 18.38
C TRP A 390 16.02 18.09 19.34
N GLY A 391 16.65 17.24 20.16
CA GLY A 391 15.94 16.33 21.06
C GLY A 391 15.46 15.04 20.38
N ASN A 392 15.82 14.82 19.11
CA ASN A 392 15.58 13.56 18.44
C ASN A 392 16.37 12.42 19.10
N HIS A 393 15.75 11.24 19.19
CA HIS A 393 16.30 10.06 19.86
C HIS A 393 16.51 8.86 18.93
N GLY A 394 16.69 9.11 17.64
CA GLY A 394 17.07 8.07 16.68
C GLY A 394 18.51 7.57 16.91
N THR A 395 18.86 6.47 16.26
CA THR A 395 20.22 5.90 16.31
C THR A 395 21.10 6.45 15.17
N PRO A 396 22.43 6.51 15.38
CA PRO A 396 23.40 6.75 14.30
C PRO A 396 23.25 5.78 13.12
N VAL A 397 23.73 6.22 11.98
CA VAL A 397 23.75 5.48 10.71
C VAL A 397 25.20 5.27 10.30
N SER A 398 25.53 4.06 9.83
CA SER A 398 26.86 3.76 9.31
C SER A 398 26.95 3.99 7.80
N ALA A 399 28.16 4.25 7.29
CA ALA A 399 28.40 4.32 5.84
C ALA A 399 28.06 3.00 5.12
N LYS A 400 28.17 1.86 5.81
CA LYS A 400 27.77 0.56 5.28
C LYS A 400 26.26 0.49 5.01
N ASP A 401 25.44 1.00 5.92
CA ASP A 401 23.99 1.04 5.74
C ASP A 401 23.60 1.89 4.52
N VAL A 402 24.30 3.01 4.33
CA VAL A 402 24.11 3.87 3.15
C VAL A 402 24.53 3.15 1.87
N ASN A 403 25.68 2.49 1.86
CA ASN A 403 26.18 1.79 0.69
C ASN A 403 25.20 0.70 0.19
N VAL A 404 24.62 -0.05 1.14
CA VAL A 404 23.58 -1.05 0.85
C VAL A 404 22.35 -0.41 0.19
N LEU A 405 21.91 0.75 0.69
CA LEU A 405 20.72 1.43 0.15
C LEU A 405 20.98 2.23 -1.13
N ARG A 406 22.22 2.65 -1.38
CA ARG A 406 22.63 3.29 -2.63
C ARG A 406 22.57 2.35 -3.81
N SER A 407 22.86 1.07 -3.58
CA SER A 407 22.77 0.02 -4.59
C SER A 407 21.36 -0.58 -4.72
N ALA A 408 20.41 -0.15 -3.88
CA ALA A 408 19.04 -0.62 -3.93
C ALA A 408 18.33 -0.07 -5.18
N PRO A 409 17.49 -0.89 -5.85
CA PRO A 409 16.72 -0.42 -6.99
C PRO A 409 15.80 0.77 -6.64
N LEU A 410 15.62 1.63 -7.64
CA LEU A 410 14.60 2.68 -7.66
C LEU A 410 13.47 2.15 -8.56
N TYR A 411 12.28 1.99 -8.00
CA TYR A 411 11.09 1.57 -8.73
C TYR A 411 10.20 2.76 -8.98
#